data_AF-A0A7S2NMT2-F1
#
_entry.id   AF-A0A7S2NMT2-F1
#
_cell.length_a   1.000
_cell.length_b   1.000
_cell.length_c   1.000
_cell.angle_alpha   90.00
_cell.angle_beta   90.00
_cell.angle_gamma   90.00
#
_symmetry.space_group_name_H-M   'P 1'
#
loop_
_entity.id
_entity.type
_entity.pdbx_description
1 polymer ?
#
loop_
_entity_poly.entity_id
_entity_poly.type
_entity_poly.pdbx_seq_one_letter_code
_entity_poly.pdbx_strand_id
1 'polypeptide(L)'
;DFSGMMDLSALMRVWNPKFGSYTYMAQDHYASIWLGVTRSESDAHDAVADAMLSMRLFSTYIAVQHDASAVYAMGEKVLATKPKPSFAKLYPEYEGCCMGNRQTCRCGAPFFS
;
A
#
# COMPACT_ATOMS: atom_id res chain seq x y z
N ASP A 1 26.06 -5.58 1.98
CA ASP A 1 25.59 -4.19 1.80
C ASP A 1 24.14 -4.22 1.28
N PHE A 2 23.53 -3.07 1.04
CA PHE A 2 22.15 -2.94 0.53
C PHE A 2 22.08 -2.38 -0.90
N SER A 3 23.19 -2.35 -1.64
CA SER A 3 23.28 -1.80 -3.00
C SER A 3 22.38 -2.52 -4.01
N GLY A 4 22.09 -3.79 -3.78
CA GLY A 4 21.13 -4.57 -4.57
C GLY A 4 19.70 -4.59 -4.01
N MET A 5 19.43 -3.89 -2.91
CA MET A 5 18.09 -3.87 -2.32
C MET A 5 17.17 -2.98 -3.15
N MET A 6 16.00 -3.52 -3.50
CA MET A 6 14.96 -2.78 -4.19
C MET A 6 13.74 -2.66 -3.29
N ASP A 7 13.36 -1.42 -2.99
CA ASP A 7 12.12 -1.12 -2.28
C ASP A 7 10.96 -1.01 -3.28
N LEU A 8 10.05 -1.98 -3.22
CA LEU A 8 8.88 -2.01 -4.10
C LEU A 8 7.93 -0.83 -3.84
N SER A 9 7.89 -0.28 -2.63
CA SER A 9 7.05 0.89 -2.34
C SER A 9 7.54 2.13 -3.10
N ALA A 10 8.87 2.30 -3.19
CA ALA A 10 9.48 3.36 -3.98
C ALA A 10 9.34 3.12 -5.49
N LEU A 11 9.42 1.86 -5.93
CA LEU A 11 9.29 1.47 -7.34
C LEU A 11 7.87 1.63 -7.87
N MET A 12 6.86 1.24 -7.08
CA MET A 12 5.46 1.14 -7.50
C MET A 12 4.61 2.37 -7.12
N ARG A 13 5.21 3.39 -6.49
CA ARG A 13 4.52 4.63 -6.15
C ARG A 13 3.93 5.27 -7.40
N VAL A 14 2.73 5.81 -7.27
CA VAL A 14 1.99 6.42 -8.40
C VAL A 14 1.89 7.92 -8.19
N TRP A 15 2.17 8.71 -9.23
CA TRP A 15 1.94 10.15 -9.17
C TRP A 15 0.44 10.43 -9.03
N ASN A 16 0.05 11.11 -7.96
CA ASN A 16 -1.35 11.42 -7.70
C ASN A 16 -1.61 12.92 -7.95
N PRO A 17 -2.27 13.28 -9.06
CA PRO A 17 -2.49 14.68 -9.42
C PRO A 17 -3.39 15.42 -8.42
N LYS A 18 -4.23 14.71 -7.67
CA LYS A 18 -5.08 15.30 -6.63
C LYS A 18 -4.26 15.91 -5.49
N PHE A 19 -3.12 15.32 -5.16
CA PHE A 19 -2.26 15.74 -4.05
C PHE A 19 -0.94 16.34 -4.51
N GLY A 20 -0.67 16.38 -5.81
CA GLY A 20 0.60 16.86 -6.36
C GLY A 20 1.82 16.11 -5.79
N SER A 21 1.67 14.82 -5.48
CA SER A 21 2.71 14.01 -4.85
C SER A 21 2.60 12.54 -5.23
N TYR A 22 3.69 11.79 -5.06
CA TYR A 22 3.66 10.33 -5.19
C TYR A 22 2.92 9.70 -4.01
N THR A 23 1.94 8.85 -4.33
CA THR A 23 1.18 8.07 -3.36
C THR A 23 1.70 6.64 -3.33
N TYR A 24 1.88 6.13 -2.11
CA TYR A 24 2.23 4.75 -1.80
C TYR A 24 1.00 4.05 -1.24
N MET A 25 0.82 2.77 -1.57
CA MET A 25 -0.25 1.95 -1.03
C MET A 25 0.32 0.69 -0.36
N ALA A 26 -0.49 0.01 0.44
CA ALA A 26 -0.07 -1.24 1.07
C ALA A 26 0.16 -2.34 0.01
N GLN A 27 1.03 -3.32 0.33
CA GLN A 27 1.32 -4.46 -0.57
C GLN A 27 0.04 -5.17 -1.04
N ASP A 28 -0.89 -5.44 -0.12
CA ASP A 28 -2.15 -6.13 -0.46
C ASP A 28 -3.03 -5.30 -1.42
N HIS A 29 -2.94 -3.96 -1.37
CA HIS A 29 -3.64 -3.11 -2.32
C HIS A 29 -3.11 -3.32 -3.73
N TYR A 30 -1.78 -3.34 -3.90
CA TYR A 30 -1.17 -3.67 -5.19
C TYR A 30 -1.49 -5.11 -5.62
N ALA A 31 -1.39 -6.09 -4.72
CA ALA A 31 -1.67 -7.48 -5.02
C ALA A 31 -3.11 -7.71 -5.52
N SER A 32 -4.10 -7.03 -4.92
CA SER A 32 -5.50 -7.14 -5.34
C SER A 32 -5.73 -6.57 -6.74
N ILE A 33 -5.02 -5.51 -7.12
CA ILE A 33 -5.24 -4.79 -8.39
C ILE A 33 -4.38 -5.38 -9.52
N TRP A 34 -3.12 -5.67 -9.25
CA TRP A 34 -2.16 -6.11 -10.27
C TRP A 34 -2.17 -7.61 -10.47
N LEU A 35 -2.43 -8.38 -9.41
CA LEU A 35 -2.40 -9.84 -9.44
C LEU A 35 -3.79 -10.47 -9.28
N GLY A 36 -4.83 -9.69 -8.96
CA GLY A 36 -6.16 -10.20 -8.63
C GLY A 36 -6.20 -11.02 -7.34
N VAL A 37 -5.21 -10.86 -6.45
CA VAL A 37 -5.11 -11.64 -5.21
C VAL A 37 -5.72 -10.85 -4.06
N THR A 38 -6.80 -11.39 -3.49
CA THR A 38 -7.43 -10.84 -2.29
C THR A 38 -7.09 -11.71 -1.09
N ARG A 39 -6.60 -11.10 -0.01
CA ARG A 39 -6.30 -11.76 1.26
C ARG A 39 -7.33 -11.41 2.31
N SER A 40 -7.63 -12.40 3.15
CA SER A 40 -8.39 -12.20 4.37
C SER A 40 -7.50 -11.63 5.48
N GLU A 41 -8.11 -11.14 6.57
CA GLU A 41 -7.33 -10.70 7.73
C GLU A 41 -6.58 -11.84 8.41
N SER A 42 -7.11 -13.07 8.36
CA SER A 42 -6.40 -14.26 8.85
C SER A 42 -5.18 -14.63 8.03
N ASP A 43 -5.11 -14.17 6.77
CA ASP A 43 -3.91 -14.36 5.94
C ASP A 43 -2.87 -13.27 6.19
N ALA A 44 -3.22 -12.20 6.90
CA ALA A 44 -2.30 -11.09 7.15
C ALA A 44 -1.18 -11.53 8.10
N HIS A 45 0.04 -11.05 7.84
CA HIS A 45 1.25 -11.28 8.65
C HIS A 45 1.95 -12.64 8.53
N ASP A 46 1.62 -13.46 7.53
CA ASP A 46 2.50 -14.54 7.09
C ASP A 46 3.66 -13.97 6.25
N ALA A 47 4.85 -13.95 6.84
CA ALA A 47 6.05 -13.41 6.21
C ALA A 47 6.45 -14.16 4.92
N VAL A 48 6.19 -15.47 4.83
CA VAL A 48 6.47 -16.26 3.63
C VAL A 48 5.50 -15.86 2.53
N ALA A 49 4.21 -15.77 2.85
CA ALA A 49 3.19 -15.31 1.90
C ALA A 49 3.46 -13.86 1.43
N ASP A 50 3.88 -12.99 2.36
CA ASP A 50 4.25 -11.60 2.06
C ASP A 50 5.42 -11.54 1.08
N ALA A 51 6.49 -12.31 1.33
CA ALA A 51 7.65 -12.36 0.45
C ALA A 51 7.30 -12.91 -0.95
N MET A 52 6.46 -13.96 -1.01
CA MET A 52 5.97 -14.49 -2.28
C MET A 52 5.19 -13.45 -3.06
N LEU A 53 4.36 -12.64 -2.40
CA LEU A 53 3.64 -11.55 -3.04
C LEU A 53 4.56 -10.43 -3.52
N SER A 54 5.57 -10.04 -2.72
CA SER A 54 6.58 -9.07 -3.16
C SER A 54 7.27 -9.54 -4.44
N MET A 55 7.69 -10.81 -4.50
CA MET A 55 8.35 -11.38 -5.69
C MET A 55 7.42 -11.43 -6.90
N ARG A 56 6.15 -11.80 -6.71
CA ARG A 56 5.15 -11.80 -7.80
C ARG A 56 4.88 -10.40 -8.32
N LEU A 57 4.69 -9.42 -7.44
CA LEU A 57 4.52 -8.02 -7.80
C LEU A 57 5.73 -7.49 -8.58
N PHE A 58 6.94 -7.78 -8.10
CA PHE A 58 8.17 -7.40 -8.78
C PHE A 58 8.26 -8.04 -10.17
N SER A 59 7.97 -9.34 -10.29
CA SER A 59 7.95 -10.03 -11.58
C SER A 59 6.93 -9.42 -12.54
N THR A 60 5.74 -9.04 -12.05
CA THR A 60 4.73 -8.37 -12.87
C THR A 60 5.23 -7.01 -13.35
N TYR A 61 5.88 -6.22 -12.48
CA TYR A 61 6.48 -4.95 -12.88
C TYR A 61 7.55 -5.15 -13.97
N ILE A 62 8.49 -6.08 -13.78
CA ILE A 62 9.57 -6.35 -14.74
C ILE A 62 9.02 -6.73 -16.12
N ALA A 63 7.91 -7.46 -16.17
CA ALA A 63 7.27 -7.86 -17.43
C ALA A 63 6.70 -6.66 -18.23
N VAL A 64 6.34 -5.57 -17.55
CA VAL A 64 5.68 -4.41 -18.17
C VAL A 64 6.50 -3.12 -18.13
N GLN A 65 7.64 -3.09 -17.42
CA GLN A 65 8.42 -1.86 -17.16
C GLN A 65 8.89 -1.13 -18.43
N HIS A 66 8.99 -1.84 -19.55
CA HIS A 66 9.39 -1.28 -20.84
C HIS A 66 8.23 -0.62 -21.61
N ASP A 67 6.99 -0.82 -21.16
CA ASP A 67 5.78 -0.20 -21.69
C ASP A 67 5.27 0.86 -20.70
N ALA A 68 5.65 2.12 -20.96
CA ALA A 68 5.25 3.25 -20.13
C ALA A 68 3.73 3.43 -20.04
N SER A 69 3.00 3.10 -21.10
CA SER A 69 1.53 3.20 -21.11
C SER A 69 0.90 2.13 -20.24
N ALA A 70 1.42 0.91 -20.26
CA ALA A 70 0.98 -0.15 -19.37
C ALA A 70 1.25 0.17 -17.90
N VAL A 71 2.46 0.64 -17.57
CA VAL A 71 2.82 1.06 -16.20
C VAL A 71 1.91 2.18 -15.72
N TYR A 72 1.66 3.19 -16.57
CA TYR A 72 0.75 4.28 -16.25
C TYR A 72 -0.67 3.78 -15.99
N ALA A 73 -1.22 2.93 -16.88
CA ALA A 73 -2.57 2.38 -16.72
C ALA A 73 -2.72 1.52 -15.45
N MET A 74 -1.68 0.78 -15.06
CA MET A 74 -1.65 0.03 -13.81
C MET A 74 -1.64 0.96 -12.59
N GLY A 75 -0.92 2.08 -12.66
CA GLY A 75 -0.93 3.12 -11.63
C GLY A 75 -2.28 3.80 -11.49
N GLU A 76 -2.93 4.14 -12.59
CA GLU A 76 -4.28 4.74 -12.58
C GLU A 76 -5.31 3.82 -11.93
N LYS A 77 -5.26 2.51 -12.21
CA LYS A 77 -6.11 1.52 -11.52
C LYS A 77 -5.88 1.48 -10.02
N VAL A 78 -4.62 1.63 -9.58
CA VAL A 78 -4.25 1.71 -8.16
C VAL A 78 -4.87 2.92 -7.48
N LEU A 79 -4.84 4.09 -8.14
CA LEU A 79 -5.42 5.32 -7.60
C LEU A 79 -6.95 5.33 -7.63
N ALA A 80 -7.55 4.74 -8.67
CA ALA A 80 -9.00 4.67 -8.83
C ALA A 80 -9.67 3.72 -7.81
N THR A 81 -8.93 2.73 -7.33
CA THR A 81 -9.45 1.74 -6.37
C THR A 81 -9.30 2.26 -4.94
N LYS A 82 -10.40 2.26 -4.17
CA LYS A 82 -10.37 2.68 -2.77
C LYS A 82 -9.58 1.66 -1.92
N PRO A 83 -8.53 2.07 -1.20
CA PRO A 83 -7.81 1.17 -0.31
C PRO A 83 -8.67 0.69 0.85
N LYS A 84 -8.42 -0.53 1.33
CA LYS A 84 -8.99 -1.03 2.57
C LYS A 84 -8.63 -0.07 3.71
N PRO A 85 -9.57 0.32 4.58
CA PRO A 85 -9.26 1.13 5.74
C PRO A 85 -8.28 0.38 6.65
N SER A 86 -7.29 1.10 7.18
CA SER A 86 -6.39 0.55 8.20
C SER A 86 -7.15 0.28 9.50
N PHE A 87 -6.58 -0.57 10.36
CA PHE A 87 -7.13 -0.85 11.68
C PHE A 87 -7.47 0.44 12.46
N ALA A 88 -6.55 1.41 12.52
CA ALA A 88 -6.77 2.70 13.20
C ALA A 88 -7.86 3.59 12.55
N LYS A 89 -8.23 3.36 11.28
CA LYS A 89 -9.39 4.03 10.65
C LYS A 89 -10.70 3.36 11.05
N LEU A 90 -10.72 2.03 11.18
CA LEU A 90 -11.89 1.26 11.60
C LEU A 90 -12.17 1.40 13.09
N TYR A 91 -11.11 1.43 13.90
CA TYR A 91 -11.15 1.49 15.36
C TYR A 91 -10.34 2.70 15.84
N PRO A 92 -10.92 3.92 15.86
CA PRO A 92 -10.25 5.12 16.37
C PRO A 92 -9.83 5.01 17.85
N GLU A 93 -10.51 4.14 18.58
CA GLU A 93 -10.21 3.72 19.95
C GLU A 93 -10.21 2.19 20.00
N TYR A 94 -9.23 1.60 20.67
CA TYR A 94 -9.11 0.17 20.89
C TYR A 94 -8.62 -0.08 22.31
N GLU A 95 -9.33 -0.92 23.07
CA GLU A 95 -9.02 -1.22 24.48
C GLU A 95 -8.83 0.05 25.36
N GLY A 96 -9.67 1.07 25.16
CA GLY A 96 -9.61 2.33 25.90
C GLY A 96 -8.45 3.26 25.48
N CYS A 97 -7.68 2.88 24.46
CA CYS A 97 -6.55 3.65 23.94
C CYS A 97 -6.89 4.27 22.58
N CYS A 98 -6.59 5.57 22.42
CA CYS A 98 -6.77 6.24 21.13
C CYS A 98 -5.67 5.82 20.14
N MET A 99 -6.07 5.44 18.92
CA MET A 99 -5.16 4.95 17.88
C MET A 99 -4.42 6.07 17.12
N GLY A 100 -4.58 7.34 17.51
CA GLY A 100 -3.76 8.44 17.01
C GLY A 100 -3.92 8.75 15.51
N ASN A 101 -5.06 8.43 14.90
CA ASN A 101 -5.33 8.82 13.52
C ASN A 101 -5.80 10.29 13.44
N ARG A 102 -5.11 11.14 12.68
CA ARG A 102 -5.41 12.59 12.56
C ARG A 102 -6.87 12.94 12.27
N GLN A 103 -7.59 12.11 11.52
CA GLN A 103 -8.98 12.39 11.15
C GLN A 103 -10.00 11.95 12.21
N THR A 104 -9.64 11.00 13.07
CA THR A 104 -10.58 10.34 13.99
C THR A 104 -10.16 10.39 15.46
N CYS A 105 -8.98 10.95 15.76
CA CYS A 105 -8.45 11.12 17.11
C CYS A 105 -9.36 12.02 17.97
N ARG A 106 -9.56 11.62 19.23
CA ARG A 106 -10.36 12.35 20.22
C ARG A 106 -9.65 12.56 21.56
N CYS A 107 -8.41 12.07 21.72
CA CYS A 107 -7.70 12.12 23.00
C CYS A 107 -7.03 13.46 23.31
N GLY A 108 -7.00 14.40 22.36
CA GLY A 108 -6.39 15.73 22.54
C GLY A 108 -4.85 15.72 22.60
N ALA A 109 -4.20 14.56 22.44
CA ALA A 109 -2.75 14.48 22.40
C ALA A 109 -2.18 15.18 21.14
N PRO A 110 -1.00 15.84 21.24
CA PRO A 110 -0.39 16.49 20.10
C PRO A 110 0.08 15.47 19.05
N PHE A 111 -0.04 15.84 17.77
CA PHE A 111 0.59 15.07 16.69
C PHE A 111 2.06 15.48 16.57
N PHE A 112 2.96 14.50 16.53
CA PHE A 112 4.36 14.77 16.18
C PHE A 112 4.42 15.35 14.76
N SER A 113 5.16 16.46 14.65
CA SER A 113 5.40 17.24 13.43
C SER A 113 6.56 16.65 12.62
#